data_AF-A0AAD8ZB70-F1
#
_entry.id   AF-A0AAD8ZB70-F1
#
_cell.length_a   1.000
_cell.length_b   1.000
_cell.length_c   1.000
_cell.angle_alpha   90.00
_cell.angle_beta   90.00
_cell.angle_gamma   90.00
#
_symmetry.space_group_name_H-M   'P 1'
#
loop_
_entity.id
_entity.type
_entity.pdbx_description
1 polymer ?
#
loop_
_entity_poly.entity_id
_entity_poly.type
_entity_poly.pdbx_seq_one_letter_code
_entity_poly.pdbx_strand_id
1 'polypeptide(L)'
;MTSLDMSPASKKEVDGFTKKLTKEAEQLVSNFFPEMIAEMDNLLQASLSLGDFSSLRAPLDIPIPDPAKEELKRKKKEEKEAKAGKKDKDGDKDEEEAGPPCGPISCNEKVESLIKEIKPHIQTLKEKLNTEKVFELLTNTRTKIEGFQTQITKYYSERGDAVAKASKQPHVGDYRQLVHELDQHQYCELRIVVLEIRNTYKEENTQVTRISREKKIIENKMNFMATFRHVTFGELTLQPSPEAVALANAYKE
;
A
#
# COMPACT_ATOMS: atom_id res chain seq x y z
N MET A 1 -49.51 6.07 6.09
CA MET A 1 -48.51 5.04 5.75
C MET A 1 -48.53 4.00 6.85
N THR A 2 -48.95 2.78 6.54
CA THR A 2 -48.94 1.65 7.47
C THR A 2 -47.49 1.30 7.80
N SER A 3 -47.11 1.53 9.05
CA SER A 3 -45.89 0.98 9.63
C SER A 3 -45.95 -0.54 9.47
N LEU A 4 -45.12 -1.12 8.60
CA LEU A 4 -44.91 -2.57 8.56
C LEU A 4 -44.22 -2.95 9.87
N ASP A 5 -45.02 -3.46 10.81
CA ASP A 5 -44.53 -3.84 12.12
C ASP A 5 -43.61 -5.07 11.96
N MET A 6 -42.33 -4.90 12.31
CA MET A 6 -41.36 -5.97 12.23
C MET A 6 -41.67 -7.03 13.28
N SER A 7 -41.57 -8.31 12.91
CA SER A 7 -41.75 -9.38 13.90
C SER A 7 -40.75 -9.22 15.06
N PRO A 8 -41.13 -9.53 16.31
CA PRO A 8 -40.23 -9.43 17.46
C PRO A 8 -38.93 -10.24 17.28
N ALA A 9 -39.00 -11.37 16.55
CA ALA A 9 -37.84 -12.19 16.23
C ALA A 9 -36.87 -11.47 15.28
N SER A 10 -37.38 -10.88 14.20
CA SER A 10 -36.58 -10.11 13.25
C SER A 10 -35.97 -8.87 13.88
N LYS A 11 -36.70 -8.18 14.77
CA LYS A 11 -36.17 -7.04 15.52
C LYS A 11 -35.01 -7.45 16.42
N LYS A 12 -35.13 -8.57 17.13
CA LYS A 12 -34.07 -9.12 17.98
C LYS A 12 -32.80 -9.48 17.20
N GLU A 13 -32.95 -10.06 16.00
CA GLU A 13 -31.80 -10.35 15.12
C GLU A 13 -31.11 -9.08 14.65
N VAL A 14 -31.85 -8.08 14.19
CA VAL A 14 -31.30 -6.79 13.73
C VAL A 14 -30.59 -6.06 14.86
N ASP A 15 -31.18 -6.01 16.06
CA ASP A 15 -30.56 -5.41 17.24
C ASP A 15 -29.26 -6.14 17.62
N GLY A 16 -29.28 -7.48 17.55
CA GLY A 16 -28.09 -8.31 17.80
C GLY A 16 -26.96 -8.03 16.81
N PHE A 17 -27.29 -7.98 15.52
CA PHE A 17 -26.33 -7.65 14.46
C PHE A 17 -25.77 -6.23 14.60
N THR A 18 -26.63 -5.25 14.89
CA THR A 18 -26.24 -3.86 15.12
C THR A 18 -25.27 -3.72 16.30
N LYS A 19 -25.54 -4.42 17.40
CA LYS A 19 -24.62 -4.46 18.56
C LYS A 19 -23.27 -5.07 18.20
N LYS A 20 -23.28 -6.17 17.44
CA LYS A 20 -22.05 -6.83 16.98
C LYS A 20 -21.21 -5.88 16.12
N LEU A 21 -21.81 -5.28 15.09
CA LEU A 21 -21.14 -4.30 14.22
C LEU A 21 -20.59 -3.10 14.99
N THR A 22 -21.36 -2.58 15.96
CA THR A 22 -20.91 -1.45 16.78
C THR A 22 -19.67 -1.82 17.60
N LYS A 23 -19.68 -3.01 18.21
CA LYS A 23 -18.53 -3.51 18.97
C LYS A 23 -17.30 -3.73 18.08
N GLU A 24 -17.48 -4.29 16.89
CA GLU A 24 -16.39 -4.46 15.92
C GLU A 24 -15.81 -3.10 15.49
N ALA A 25 -16.65 -2.11 15.19
CA ALA A 25 -16.21 -0.76 14.85
C ALA A 25 -15.44 -0.08 16.00
N GLU A 26 -15.91 -0.21 17.24
CA GLU A 26 -15.21 0.31 18.43
C GLU A 26 -13.83 -0.33 18.62
N GLN A 27 -13.72 -1.64 18.38
CA GLN A 27 -12.44 -2.35 18.42
C GLN A 27 -11.48 -1.90 17.32
N LEU A 28 -12.00 -1.60 16.12
CA LEU A 28 -11.19 -1.07 15.02
C LEU A 28 -10.59 0.29 15.38
N VAL A 29 -11.43 1.22 15.87
CA VAL A 29 -11.01 2.58 16.22
C VAL A 29 -10.08 2.61 17.43
N SER A 30 -10.38 1.82 18.46
CA SER A 30 -9.67 1.92 19.75
C SER A 30 -8.34 1.18 19.75
N ASN A 31 -8.23 0.08 19.00
CA ASN A 31 -7.07 -0.81 19.04
C ASN A 31 -6.42 -0.94 17.66
N PHE A 32 -7.16 -1.49 16.69
CA PHE A 32 -6.56 -1.94 15.43
C PHE A 32 -5.91 -0.81 14.63
N PHE A 33 -6.61 0.29 14.36
CA PHE A 33 -6.04 1.38 13.57
C PHE A 33 -4.85 2.06 14.28
N PRO A 34 -4.93 2.43 15.58
CA PRO A 34 -3.77 2.96 16.31
C PRO A 34 -2.55 2.02 16.27
N GLU A 35 -2.75 0.73 16.47
CA GLU A 35 -1.68 -0.28 16.43
C GLU A 35 -1.01 -0.35 15.04
N MET A 36 -1.80 -0.46 13.97
CA MET A 36 -1.24 -0.48 12.60
C MET A 36 -0.55 0.82 12.22
N ILE A 37 -1.09 1.97 12.63
CA ILE A 37 -0.45 3.26 12.38
C ILE A 37 0.90 3.33 13.07
N ALA A 38 0.97 2.93 14.35
CA ALA A 38 2.21 2.92 15.12
C ALA A 38 3.23 1.94 14.53
N GLU A 39 2.78 0.77 14.09
CA GLU A 39 3.62 -0.22 13.41
C GLU A 39 4.25 0.35 12.13
N MET A 40 3.45 1.00 11.28
CA MET A 40 3.97 1.64 10.06
C MET A 40 4.92 2.81 10.37
N ASP A 41 4.62 3.62 11.40
CA ASP A 41 5.50 4.70 11.83
C ASP A 41 6.85 4.16 12.36
N ASN A 42 6.84 3.05 13.09
CA ASN A 42 8.05 2.37 13.54
C ASN A 42 8.88 1.83 12.37
N LEU A 43 8.23 1.18 11.39
CA LEU A 43 8.90 0.67 10.18
C LEU A 43 9.55 1.81 9.38
N LEU A 44 8.86 2.94 9.25
CA LEU A 44 9.38 4.13 8.59
C LEU A 44 10.62 4.69 9.28
N GLN A 45 10.61 4.73 10.60
CA GLN A 45 11.73 5.24 11.40
C GLN A 45 12.92 4.28 11.41
N ALA A 46 12.67 2.97 11.55
CA ALA A 46 13.71 1.96 11.69
C ALA A 46 14.44 1.66 10.38
N SER A 47 13.71 1.51 9.27
CA SER A 47 14.24 0.91 8.04
C SER A 47 14.13 1.80 6.81
N LEU A 48 13.25 2.82 6.82
CA LEU A 48 12.93 3.66 5.65
C LEU A 48 13.26 5.15 5.86
N SER A 49 14.35 5.42 6.60
CA SER A 49 14.81 6.75 7.01
C SER A 49 16.24 7.09 6.54
N LEU A 50 16.79 6.36 5.55
CA LEU A 50 18.14 6.59 5.03
C LEU A 50 18.25 7.98 4.37
N GLY A 51 19.15 8.82 4.90
CA GLY A 51 19.51 10.10 4.30
C GLY A 51 20.59 9.99 3.22
N ASP A 52 21.40 8.92 3.27
CA ASP A 52 22.43 8.60 2.27
C ASP A 52 22.20 7.18 1.74
N PHE A 53 22.12 7.08 0.41
CA PHE A 53 21.87 5.83 -0.30
C PHE A 53 23.14 5.04 -0.63
N SER A 54 24.33 5.55 -0.31
CA SER A 54 25.59 4.83 -0.52
C SER A 54 25.57 3.44 0.12
N SER A 55 24.90 3.33 1.27
CA SER A 55 24.74 2.07 1.98
C SER A 55 23.84 1.06 1.25
N LEU A 56 22.96 1.48 0.33
CA LEU A 56 22.12 0.60 -0.48
C LEU A 56 22.88 -0.06 -1.63
N ARG A 57 24.08 0.43 -2.02
CA ARG A 57 24.80 -0.13 -3.17
C ARG A 57 25.24 -1.57 -2.90
N ALA A 58 24.63 -2.51 -3.63
CA ALA A 58 25.05 -3.91 -3.63
C ALA A 58 26.32 -4.11 -4.48
N PRO A 59 27.20 -5.07 -4.14
CA PRO A 59 28.36 -5.41 -4.97
C PRO A 59 27.93 -5.87 -6.38
N LEU A 60 28.63 -5.39 -7.42
CA LEU A 60 28.45 -5.80 -8.81
C LEU A 60 29.78 -6.27 -9.40
N ASP A 61 30.09 -7.55 -9.18
CA ASP A 61 31.35 -8.20 -9.58
C ASP A 61 31.40 -8.56 -11.07
N ILE A 62 31.02 -7.61 -11.92
CA ILE A 62 31.15 -7.73 -13.38
C ILE A 62 32.58 -7.30 -13.76
N PRO A 63 33.34 -8.09 -14.53
CA PRO A 63 34.69 -7.70 -14.98
C PRO A 63 34.68 -6.38 -15.76
N ILE A 64 35.57 -5.44 -15.44
CA ILE A 64 35.72 -4.19 -16.18
C ILE A 64 36.66 -4.44 -17.37
N PRO A 65 36.23 -4.22 -18.64
CA PRO A 65 37.07 -4.44 -19.80
C PRO A 65 38.22 -3.45 -19.87
N ASP A 66 39.39 -3.92 -20.29
CA ASP A 66 40.52 -3.07 -20.62
C ASP A 66 40.21 -2.26 -21.90
N PRO A 67 40.26 -0.91 -21.86
CA PRO A 67 39.94 -0.05 -23.01
C PRO A 67 40.69 -0.44 -24.29
N ALA A 68 41.96 -0.82 -24.18
CA ALA A 68 42.77 -1.19 -25.34
C ALA A 68 42.29 -2.50 -25.99
N LYS A 69 41.83 -3.46 -25.16
CA LYS A 69 41.31 -4.74 -25.63
C LYS A 69 39.93 -4.59 -26.28
N GLU A 70 39.11 -3.69 -25.75
CA GLU A 70 37.77 -3.43 -26.29
C GLU A 70 37.82 -2.69 -27.63
N GLU A 71 38.72 -1.71 -27.77
CA GLU A 71 38.93 -1.05 -29.05
C GLU A 71 39.45 -2.01 -30.13
N LEU A 72 40.32 -2.96 -29.76
CA LEU A 72 40.79 -4.01 -30.66
C LEU A 72 39.65 -4.98 -31.07
N LYS A 73 38.75 -5.31 -30.14
CA LYS A 73 37.55 -6.12 -30.42
C LYS A 73 36.60 -5.39 -31.39
N ARG A 74 36.34 -4.10 -31.15
CA ARG A 74 35.49 -3.28 -32.03
C ARG A 74 36.04 -3.22 -33.46
N LYS A 75 37.34 -2.93 -33.62
CA LYS A 75 38.01 -2.92 -34.93
C LYS A 75 37.92 -4.27 -35.65
N LYS A 76 38.09 -5.38 -34.92
CA LYS A 76 37.95 -6.74 -35.49
C LYS A 76 36.52 -7.07 -35.89
N LYS A 77 35.51 -6.55 -35.19
CA LYS A 77 34.09 -6.75 -35.52
C LYS A 77 33.72 -5.98 -36.80
N GLU A 78 34.11 -4.70 -36.87
CA GLU A 78 33.92 -3.86 -38.06
C GLU A 78 34.60 -4.46 -39.31
N GLU A 79 35.81 -5.00 -39.17
CA GLU A 79 36.52 -5.64 -40.28
C GLU A 79 35.85 -6.96 -40.76
N LYS A 80 35.23 -7.72 -39.85
CA LYS A 80 34.46 -8.92 -40.18
C LYS A 80 33.14 -8.58 -40.87
N GLU A 81 32.43 -7.57 -40.39
CA GLU A 81 31.17 -7.10 -40.97
C GLU A 81 31.38 -6.49 -42.37
N ALA A 82 32.49 -5.77 -42.57
CA ALA A 82 32.86 -5.27 -43.89
C ALA A 82 33.23 -6.38 -44.91
N LYS A 83 33.73 -7.53 -44.44
CA LYS A 83 34.05 -8.71 -45.28
C LYS A 83 32.83 -9.61 -45.54
N ALA A 84 31.78 -9.54 -44.72
CA ALA A 84 30.53 -10.26 -44.90
C ALA A 84 29.59 -9.52 -45.88
N GLY A 85 30.02 -9.40 -47.14
CA GLY A 85 29.19 -8.82 -48.19
C GLY A 85 27.93 -9.64 -48.46
N LYS A 86 26.76 -9.02 -48.24
CA LYS A 86 25.45 -9.25 -48.90
C LYS A 86 25.18 -10.72 -49.32
N LYS A 87 24.90 -11.61 -48.37
CA LYS A 87 24.20 -12.88 -48.63
C LYS A 87 22.97 -12.98 -47.72
N ASP A 88 21.82 -12.91 -48.39
CA ASP A 88 20.45 -13.24 -48.03
C ASP A 88 20.06 -13.33 -46.55
N LYS A 89 19.21 -12.38 -46.16
CA LYS A 89 18.36 -12.39 -44.98
C LYS A 89 17.36 -13.56 -45.08
N ASP A 90 17.64 -14.66 -44.41
CA ASP A 90 16.60 -15.48 -43.77
C ASP A 90 17.26 -16.45 -42.80
N GLY A 91 17.09 -16.16 -41.51
CA GLY A 91 17.74 -16.88 -40.44
C GLY A 91 17.90 -15.97 -39.24
N ASP A 92 16.79 -15.79 -38.52
CA ASP A 92 16.74 -15.31 -37.13
C ASP A 92 17.68 -16.18 -36.27
N LYS A 93 18.95 -15.80 -36.26
CA LYS A 93 19.93 -16.21 -35.28
C LYS A 93 20.41 -14.92 -34.64
N ASP A 94 19.66 -14.48 -33.64
CA ASP A 94 20.22 -13.74 -32.51
C ASP A 94 21.38 -14.58 -31.94
N GLU A 95 22.55 -14.53 -32.57
CA GLU A 95 23.82 -14.73 -31.87
C GLU A 95 23.94 -13.53 -30.92
N GLU A 96 23.21 -13.58 -29.81
CA GLU A 96 23.48 -12.73 -28.67
C GLU A 96 24.97 -12.87 -28.37
N GLU A 97 25.73 -11.83 -28.66
CA GLU A 97 27.17 -11.77 -28.40
C GLU A 97 27.38 -12.11 -26.93
N ALA A 98 27.78 -13.37 -26.66
CA ALA A 98 27.90 -13.87 -25.32
C ALA A 98 28.93 -12.99 -24.60
N GLY A 99 28.47 -12.30 -23.55
CA GLY A 99 29.32 -11.46 -22.73
C GLY A 99 30.51 -12.24 -22.16
N PRO A 100 31.54 -11.54 -21.67
CA PRO A 100 32.61 -12.22 -20.95
C PRO A 100 32.03 -13.01 -19.76
N PRO A 101 32.66 -14.14 -19.39
CA PRO A 101 32.22 -14.95 -18.26
C PRO A 101 32.13 -14.09 -17.00
N CYS A 102 30.95 -14.09 -16.37
CA CYS A 102 30.65 -13.36 -15.15
C CYS A 102 30.26 -14.35 -14.04
N GLY A 103 30.69 -14.09 -12.82
CA GLY A 103 30.22 -14.83 -11.64
C GLY A 103 28.73 -14.56 -11.36
N PRO A 104 28.11 -15.33 -10.45
CA PRO A 104 26.73 -15.10 -10.06
C PRO A 104 26.56 -13.72 -9.41
N ILE A 105 25.58 -12.96 -9.87
CA ILE A 105 25.22 -11.65 -9.31
C ILE A 105 23.95 -11.81 -8.49
N SER A 106 24.03 -11.49 -7.19
CA SER A 106 22.92 -11.63 -6.27
C SER A 106 21.92 -10.45 -6.31
N CYS A 107 20.75 -10.67 -5.70
CA CYS A 107 19.81 -9.61 -5.39
C CYS A 107 20.38 -8.65 -4.34
N ASN A 108 19.87 -7.43 -4.30
CA ASN A 108 20.20 -6.49 -3.24
C ASN A 108 19.56 -6.94 -1.92
N GLU A 109 20.37 -7.40 -0.97
CA GLU A 109 19.89 -7.99 0.29
C GLU A 109 19.11 -6.99 1.16
N LYS A 110 19.46 -5.70 1.12
CA LYS A 110 18.78 -4.67 1.90
C LYS A 110 17.39 -4.42 1.36
N VAL A 111 17.28 -4.22 0.05
CA VAL A 111 15.99 -4.06 -0.63
C VAL A 111 15.14 -5.33 -0.48
N GLU A 112 15.75 -6.51 -0.61
CA GLU A 112 15.07 -7.79 -0.44
C GLU A 112 14.49 -7.96 0.97
N SER A 113 15.23 -7.56 2.01
CA SER A 113 14.77 -7.63 3.39
C SER A 113 13.57 -6.71 3.63
N LEU A 114 13.61 -5.50 3.09
CA LEU A 114 12.49 -4.55 3.14
C LEU A 114 11.25 -5.10 2.41
N ILE A 115 11.43 -5.70 1.23
CA ILE A 115 10.32 -6.31 0.48
C ILE A 115 9.67 -7.42 1.31
N LYS A 116 10.47 -8.27 1.97
CA LYS A 116 9.97 -9.35 2.83
C LYS A 116 9.17 -8.84 4.03
N GLU A 117 9.59 -7.71 4.61
CA GLU A 117 8.91 -7.08 5.74
C GLU A 117 7.62 -6.36 5.32
N ILE A 118 7.62 -5.65 4.19
CA ILE A 118 6.48 -4.83 3.73
C ILE A 118 5.38 -5.67 3.07
N LYS A 119 5.75 -6.74 2.37
CA LYS A 119 4.80 -7.56 1.58
C LYS A 119 3.64 -8.15 2.41
N PRO A 120 3.84 -8.64 3.65
CA PRO A 120 2.75 -9.02 4.55
C PRO A 120 1.76 -7.87 4.81
N HIS A 121 2.23 -6.65 5.06
CA HIS A 121 1.34 -5.50 5.32
C HIS A 121 0.47 -5.16 4.10
N ILE A 122 1.04 -5.20 2.89
CA ILE A 122 0.29 -5.05 1.63
C ILE A 122 -0.82 -6.11 1.55
N GLN A 123 -0.50 -7.37 1.88
CA GLN A 123 -1.44 -8.48 1.81
C GLN A 123 -2.56 -8.35 2.87
N THR A 124 -2.22 -8.03 4.12
CA THR A 124 -3.20 -7.81 5.19
C THR A 124 -4.14 -6.67 4.84
N LEU A 125 -3.62 -5.56 4.30
CA LEU A 125 -4.45 -4.44 3.89
C LEU A 125 -5.40 -4.85 2.75
N LYS A 126 -4.91 -5.59 1.76
CA LYS A 126 -5.73 -6.13 0.66
C LYS A 126 -6.89 -7.00 1.17
N GLU A 127 -6.63 -7.89 2.12
CA GLU A 127 -7.64 -8.80 2.69
C GLU A 127 -8.71 -8.05 3.50
N LYS A 128 -8.29 -7.06 4.28
CA LYS A 128 -9.22 -6.22 5.07
C LYS A 128 -10.13 -5.38 4.17
N LEU A 129 -9.57 -4.76 3.13
CA LEU A 129 -10.35 -4.00 2.14
C LEU A 129 -11.34 -4.88 1.37
N ASN A 130 -11.05 -6.17 1.17
CA ASN A 130 -11.99 -7.09 0.52
C ASN A 130 -13.14 -7.52 1.44
N THR A 131 -12.96 -7.43 2.76
CA THR A 131 -13.97 -7.81 3.76
C THR A 131 -14.99 -6.69 3.98
N GLU A 132 -14.54 -5.43 3.90
CA GLU A 132 -15.40 -4.26 4.01
C GLU A 132 -15.99 -3.89 2.64
N LYS A 133 -17.26 -4.26 2.37
CA LYS A 133 -17.96 -3.93 1.11
C LYS A 133 -18.48 -2.48 1.07
N VAL A 134 -17.65 -1.46 1.32
CA VAL A 134 -18.10 -0.05 1.32
C VAL A 134 -17.56 0.75 0.13
N PHE A 135 -18.44 1.57 -0.44
CA PHE A 135 -18.37 2.35 -1.69
C PHE A 135 -17.05 3.11 -1.99
N GLU A 136 -16.78 3.25 -3.29
CA GLU A 136 -15.91 4.20 -4.05
C GLU A 136 -14.50 4.57 -3.52
N LEU A 137 -14.35 4.96 -2.24
CA LEU A 137 -13.05 5.28 -1.63
C LEU A 137 -12.17 4.03 -1.47
N LEU A 138 -12.77 2.88 -1.14
CA LEU A 138 -12.06 1.59 -1.05
C LEU A 138 -11.53 1.11 -2.41
N THR A 139 -12.18 1.51 -3.52
CA THR A 139 -11.73 1.15 -4.88
C THR A 139 -10.40 1.80 -5.21
N ASN A 140 -10.23 3.10 -4.89
CA ASN A 140 -8.97 3.82 -5.13
C ASN A 140 -7.82 3.22 -4.32
N THR A 141 -8.06 2.91 -3.05
CA THR A 141 -7.08 2.27 -2.16
C THR A 141 -6.72 0.86 -2.65
N ARG A 142 -7.71 0.08 -3.10
CA ARG A 142 -7.49 -1.25 -3.66
C ARG A 142 -6.61 -1.23 -4.92
N THR A 143 -6.90 -0.34 -5.87
CA THR A 143 -6.09 -0.21 -7.09
C THR A 143 -4.64 0.16 -6.77
N LYS A 144 -4.41 1.04 -5.78
CA LYS A 144 -3.05 1.38 -5.32
C LYS A 144 -2.30 0.15 -4.78
N ILE A 145 -2.97 -0.66 -3.95
CA ILE A 145 -2.38 -1.87 -3.36
C ILE A 145 -2.03 -2.92 -4.41
N GLU A 146 -2.91 -3.14 -5.39
CA GLU A 146 -2.61 -4.01 -6.53
C GLU A 146 -1.43 -3.47 -7.36
N GLY A 147 -1.34 -2.14 -7.48
CA GLY A 147 -0.18 -1.45 -8.06
C GLY A 147 1.12 -1.75 -7.34
N PHE A 148 1.14 -1.78 -6.01
CA PHE A 148 2.35 -2.09 -5.22
C PHE A 148 2.88 -3.50 -5.47
N GLN A 149 1.99 -4.49 -5.59
CA GLN A 149 2.40 -5.87 -5.91
C GLN A 149 3.04 -5.96 -7.30
N THR A 150 2.49 -5.19 -8.26
CA THR A 150 3.03 -5.10 -9.62
C THR A 150 4.40 -4.42 -9.62
N GLN A 151 4.57 -3.34 -8.85
CA GLN A 151 5.83 -2.59 -8.75
C GLN A 151 6.98 -3.45 -8.19
N ILE A 152 6.72 -4.27 -7.17
CA ILE A 152 7.72 -5.22 -6.62
C ILE A 152 8.17 -6.22 -7.70
N THR A 153 7.21 -6.77 -8.45
CA THR A 153 7.52 -7.75 -9.52
C THR A 153 8.31 -7.10 -10.65
N LYS A 154 7.94 -5.87 -11.02
CA LYS A 154 8.61 -5.07 -12.03
C LYS A 154 10.07 -4.79 -11.68
N TYR A 155 10.36 -4.45 -10.42
CA TYR A 155 11.74 -4.26 -9.95
C TYR A 155 12.64 -5.47 -10.22
N TYR A 156 12.20 -6.69 -9.92
CA TYR A 156 13.02 -7.88 -10.19
C TYR A 156 13.30 -8.08 -11.68
N SER A 157 12.30 -7.81 -12.54
CA SER A 157 12.47 -7.91 -13.99
C SER A 157 13.43 -6.85 -14.51
N GLU A 158 13.20 -5.57 -14.18
CA GLU A 158 14.02 -4.46 -14.68
C GLU A 158 15.46 -4.53 -14.16
N ARG A 159 15.64 -4.91 -12.89
CA ARG A 159 16.97 -5.13 -12.32
C ARG A 159 17.67 -6.31 -12.99
N GLY A 160 16.94 -7.41 -13.23
CA GLY A 160 17.46 -8.58 -13.94
C GLY A 160 17.95 -8.21 -15.35
N ASP A 161 17.15 -7.46 -16.10
CA ASP A 161 17.50 -6.99 -17.44
C ASP A 161 18.70 -6.03 -17.41
N ALA A 162 18.77 -5.11 -16.44
CA ALA A 162 19.89 -4.21 -16.27
C ALA A 162 21.19 -4.97 -15.94
N VAL A 163 21.13 -5.97 -15.05
CA VAL A 163 22.25 -6.86 -14.72
C VAL A 163 22.68 -7.66 -15.95
N ALA A 164 21.74 -8.20 -16.73
CA ALA A 164 22.02 -8.94 -17.96
C ALA A 164 22.70 -8.07 -19.02
N LYS A 165 22.24 -6.81 -19.19
CA LYS A 165 22.89 -5.84 -20.09
C LYS A 165 24.29 -5.47 -19.61
N ALA A 166 24.46 -5.24 -18.30
CA ALA A 166 25.75 -4.92 -17.71
C ALA A 166 26.77 -6.06 -17.87
N SER A 167 26.33 -7.32 -17.77
CA SER A 167 27.20 -8.49 -17.95
C SER A 167 27.52 -8.79 -19.43
N LYS A 168 26.56 -8.59 -20.34
CA LYS A 168 26.75 -8.73 -21.79
C LYS A 168 27.61 -7.61 -22.38
N GLN A 169 27.45 -6.38 -21.90
CA GLN A 169 28.12 -5.17 -22.41
C GLN A 169 28.88 -4.43 -21.30
N PRO A 170 29.92 -5.04 -20.70
CA PRO A 170 30.58 -4.50 -19.51
C PRO A 170 31.40 -3.23 -19.76
N HIS A 171 31.63 -2.87 -21.02
CA HIS A 171 32.25 -1.60 -21.41
C HIS A 171 31.28 -0.41 -21.27
N VAL A 172 29.96 -0.66 -21.21
CA VAL A 172 28.94 0.37 -21.00
C VAL A 172 28.75 0.55 -19.50
N GLY A 173 29.42 1.56 -18.92
CA GLY A 173 29.35 1.85 -17.49
C GLY A 173 27.94 2.20 -16.99
N ASP A 174 27.10 2.76 -17.86
CA ASP A 174 25.74 3.18 -17.51
C ASP A 174 24.84 2.02 -17.04
N TYR A 175 25.02 0.81 -17.56
CA TYR A 175 24.23 -0.33 -17.10
C TYR A 175 24.54 -0.72 -15.65
N ARG A 176 25.79 -0.55 -15.19
CA ARG A 176 26.14 -0.77 -13.78
C ARG A 176 25.49 0.29 -12.89
N GLN A 177 25.53 1.55 -13.34
CA GLN A 177 24.86 2.63 -12.63
C GLN A 177 23.35 2.42 -12.60
N LEU A 178 22.73 1.96 -13.69
CA LEU A 178 21.31 1.66 -13.77
C LEU A 178 20.88 0.63 -12.73
N VAL A 179 21.65 -0.43 -12.49
CA VAL A 179 21.35 -1.41 -11.43
C VAL A 179 21.29 -0.72 -10.05
N HIS A 180 22.24 0.16 -9.74
CA HIS A 180 22.24 0.90 -8.48
C HIS A 180 21.13 1.96 -8.39
N GLU A 181 20.75 2.58 -9.50
CA GLU A 181 19.61 3.51 -9.55
C GLU A 181 18.29 2.77 -9.32
N LEU A 182 18.12 1.58 -9.90
CA LEU A 182 16.94 0.74 -9.68
C LEU A 182 16.82 0.30 -8.21
N ASP A 183 17.93 -0.05 -7.56
CA ASP A 183 17.95 -0.39 -6.13
C ASP A 183 17.51 0.79 -5.25
N GLN A 184 18.00 2.00 -5.54
CA GLN A 184 17.61 3.23 -4.84
C GLN A 184 16.16 3.62 -5.09
N HIS A 185 15.73 3.54 -6.36
CA HIS A 185 14.35 3.80 -6.76
C HIS A 185 13.40 2.85 -6.01
N GLN A 186 13.72 1.55 -5.97
CA GLN A 186 12.88 0.58 -5.27
C GLN A 186 12.80 0.85 -3.76
N TYR A 187 13.89 1.28 -3.13
CA TYR A 187 13.85 1.71 -1.72
C TYR A 187 12.87 2.88 -1.50
N CYS A 188 12.92 3.90 -2.36
CA CYS A 188 12.02 5.04 -2.30
C CYS A 188 10.56 4.63 -2.52
N GLU A 189 10.29 3.75 -3.50
CA GLU A 189 8.97 3.20 -3.75
C GLU A 189 8.42 2.45 -2.54
N LEU A 190 9.22 1.57 -1.92
CA LEU A 190 8.83 0.86 -0.69
C LEU A 190 8.49 1.82 0.45
N ARG A 191 9.23 2.93 0.57
CA ARG A 191 8.94 3.99 1.53
C ARG A 191 7.60 4.68 1.25
N ILE A 192 7.30 4.98 -0.01
CA ILE A 192 6.02 5.56 -0.43
C ILE A 192 4.88 4.59 -0.11
N VAL A 193 5.05 3.30 -0.42
CA VAL A 193 4.06 2.26 -0.09
C VAL A 193 3.69 2.27 1.39
N VAL A 194 4.69 2.28 2.28
CA VAL A 194 4.44 2.25 3.74
C VAL A 194 3.78 3.54 4.20
N LEU A 195 4.17 4.69 3.64
CA LEU A 195 3.49 5.97 3.91
C LEU A 195 2.03 5.94 3.48
N GLU A 196 1.73 5.37 2.30
CA GLU A 196 0.37 5.23 1.79
C GLU A 196 -0.47 4.30 2.66
N ILE A 197 0.06 3.13 3.04
CA ILE A 197 -0.61 2.19 3.96
C ILE A 197 -0.97 2.89 5.28
N ARG A 198 -0.01 3.59 5.90
CA ARG A 198 -0.24 4.34 7.13
C ARG A 198 -1.32 5.40 6.94
N ASN A 199 -1.27 6.14 5.85
CA ASN A 199 -2.22 7.21 5.56
C ASN A 199 -3.63 6.66 5.35
N THR A 200 -3.76 5.51 4.66
CA THR A 200 -5.03 4.79 4.54
C THR A 200 -5.59 4.44 5.91
N TYR A 201 -4.80 3.84 6.81
CA TYR A 201 -5.29 3.53 8.17
C TYR A 201 -5.71 4.79 8.95
N LYS A 202 -5.02 5.93 8.78
CA LYS A 202 -5.41 7.21 9.39
C LYS A 202 -6.73 7.75 8.84
N GLU A 203 -6.92 7.66 7.53
CA GLU A 203 -8.14 8.11 6.86
C GLU A 203 -9.34 7.25 7.26
N GLU A 204 -9.20 5.93 7.24
CA GLU A 204 -10.25 5.00 7.69
C GLU A 204 -10.60 5.22 9.17
N ASN A 205 -9.61 5.36 10.05
CA ASN A 205 -9.86 5.65 11.46
C ASN A 205 -10.67 6.96 11.65
N THR A 206 -10.32 7.98 10.88
CA THR A 206 -11.01 9.28 10.92
C THR A 206 -12.47 9.13 10.46
N GLN A 207 -12.70 8.40 9.37
CA GLN A 207 -14.05 8.15 8.85
C GLN A 207 -14.92 7.35 9.82
N VAL A 208 -14.42 6.23 10.35
CA VAL A 208 -15.17 5.39 11.29
C VAL A 208 -15.48 6.16 12.57
N THR A 209 -14.53 6.95 13.08
CA THR A 209 -14.75 7.82 14.24
C THR A 209 -15.83 8.87 13.97
N ARG A 210 -15.84 9.49 12.79
CA ARG A 210 -16.87 10.46 12.40
C ARG A 210 -18.25 9.83 12.35
N ILE A 211 -18.38 8.68 11.68
CA ILE A 211 -19.65 7.94 11.58
C ILE A 211 -20.16 7.55 12.97
N SER A 212 -19.29 7.07 13.86
CA SER A 212 -19.64 6.71 15.23
C SER A 212 -20.20 7.90 16.03
N ARG A 213 -19.57 9.09 15.89
CA ARG A 213 -20.07 10.32 16.53
C ARG A 213 -21.44 10.73 15.99
N GLU A 214 -21.63 10.71 14.67
CA GLU A 214 -22.90 11.06 14.02
C GLU A 214 -24.03 10.11 14.45
N LYS A 215 -23.74 8.80 14.52
CA LYS A 215 -24.68 7.80 15.04
C LYS A 215 -25.13 8.13 16.46
N LYS A 216 -24.18 8.44 17.36
CA LYS A 216 -24.49 8.78 18.76
C LYS A 216 -25.36 10.04 18.87
N ILE A 217 -25.11 11.05 18.03
CA ILE A 217 -25.95 12.26 17.96
C ILE A 217 -27.38 11.92 17.54
N ILE A 218 -27.55 11.06 16.54
CA ILE A 218 -28.86 10.65 16.05
C ILE A 218 -29.61 9.83 17.11
N GLU A 219 -28.95 8.88 17.77
CA GLU A 219 -29.55 8.08 18.86
C GLU A 219 -30.01 8.96 20.03
N ASN A 220 -29.19 9.93 20.45
CA ASN A 220 -29.56 10.89 21.48
C ASN A 220 -30.81 11.71 21.09
N LYS A 221 -30.87 12.18 19.84
CA LYS A 221 -32.05 12.91 19.31
C LYS A 221 -33.30 12.03 19.29
N MET A 222 -33.18 10.77 18.85
CA MET A 222 -34.31 9.83 18.84
C MET A 222 -34.81 9.53 20.26
N ASN A 223 -33.90 9.29 21.21
CA ASN A 223 -34.25 9.07 22.61
C ASN A 223 -34.96 10.29 23.21
N PHE A 224 -34.46 11.50 22.95
CA PHE A 224 -35.12 12.74 23.39
C PHE A 224 -36.55 12.85 22.84
N MET A 225 -36.76 12.58 21.54
CA MET A 225 -38.11 12.61 20.95
C MET A 225 -39.03 11.52 21.50
N ALA A 226 -38.50 10.33 21.79
CA ALA A 226 -39.28 9.24 22.40
C ALA A 226 -39.73 9.60 23.82
N THR A 227 -38.84 10.16 24.64
CA THR A 227 -39.18 10.67 25.98
C THR A 227 -40.26 11.75 25.90
N PHE A 228 -40.13 12.72 24.98
CA PHE A 228 -41.12 13.79 24.80
C PHE A 228 -42.49 13.28 24.32
N ARG A 229 -42.51 12.22 23.51
CA ARG A 229 -43.74 11.55 23.08
C ARG A 229 -44.44 10.83 24.23
N HIS A 230 -43.67 10.19 25.13
CA HIS A 230 -44.22 9.57 26.33
C HIS A 230 -44.77 10.60 27.33
N VAL A 231 -44.15 11.78 27.43
CA VAL A 231 -44.63 12.88 28.28
C VAL A 231 -45.93 13.50 27.74
N THR A 232 -46.14 13.52 26.42
CA THR A 232 -47.34 14.14 25.81
C THR A 232 -48.53 13.20 25.64
N PHE A 233 -48.34 11.87 25.68
CA PHE A 233 -49.43 10.88 25.56
C PHE A 233 -49.98 10.35 26.90
N GLY A 234 -49.39 10.73 28.03
CA GLY A 234 -50.03 10.59 29.34
C GLY A 234 -50.74 11.91 29.67
N GLU A 235 -52.07 11.88 29.80
CA GLU A 235 -52.87 13.03 30.23
C GLU A 235 -52.39 13.56 31.60
N LEU A 236 -51.48 14.54 31.60
CA LEU A 236 -51.31 15.54 32.66
C LEU A 236 -50.29 16.57 32.17
N THR A 237 -50.72 17.82 32.06
CA THR A 237 -49.84 18.98 31.87
C THR A 237 -48.90 19.08 33.07
N LEU A 238 -47.73 18.45 32.98
CA LEU A 238 -46.67 18.54 33.97
C LEU A 238 -45.57 19.45 33.42
N GLN A 239 -45.23 20.48 34.20
CA GLN A 239 -44.07 21.32 33.93
C GLN A 239 -42.81 20.45 33.79
N PRO A 240 -41.90 20.77 32.87
CA PRO A 240 -40.70 19.99 32.62
C PRO A 240 -39.89 19.84 33.91
N SER A 241 -39.37 18.63 34.17
CA SER A 241 -38.57 18.37 35.36
C SER A 241 -37.32 19.26 35.37
N PRO A 242 -36.80 19.65 36.55
CA PRO A 242 -35.58 20.46 36.65
C PRO A 242 -34.38 19.83 35.92
N GLU A 243 -34.30 18.50 35.85
CA GLU A 243 -33.29 17.78 35.08
C GLU A 243 -33.42 17.97 33.57
N ALA A 244 -34.65 17.99 33.03
CA ALA A 244 -34.89 18.24 31.61
C ALA A 244 -34.54 19.69 31.21
N VAL A 245 -34.76 20.66 32.12
CA VAL A 245 -34.36 22.06 31.94
C VAL A 245 -32.84 22.21 32.00
N ALA A 246 -32.17 21.53 32.93
CA ALA A 246 -30.70 21.53 33.02
C ALA A 246 -30.06 20.90 31.77
N LEU A 247 -30.61 19.80 31.27
CA LEU A 247 -30.12 19.14 30.06
C LEU A 247 -30.30 20.03 28.82
N ALA A 248 -31.46 20.70 28.69
CA ALA A 248 -31.72 21.61 27.57
C ALA A 248 -30.80 22.84 27.55
N ASN A 249 -30.37 23.32 28.72
CA ASN A 249 -29.40 24.42 28.82
C ASN A 249 -27.97 23.95 28.52
N ALA A 250 -27.61 22.71 28.87
CA ALA A 250 -26.30 22.14 28.55
C ALA A 250 -26.09 21.87 27.04
N TYR A 251 -27.17 21.79 26.25
CA TYR A 251 -27.10 21.65 24.78
C TYR A 251 -27.08 22.99 24.02
N LYS A 252 -27.11 24.14 24.72
CA LYS A 252 -27.04 25.48 24.13
C LYS A 252 -25.63 26.12 24.20
N GLU A 253 -24.68 25.46 24.85
CA GLU A 253 -23.24 25.79 24.82
C GLU A 253 -22.48 24.77 23.96
#